data_AF-A0A239NTF1-F1
#
_entry.id   AF-A0A239NTF1-F1
#
_cell.length_a   1.000
_cell.length_b   1.000
_cell.length_c   1.000
_cell.angle_alpha   90.00
_cell.angle_beta   90.00
_cell.angle_gamma   90.00
#
_symmetry.space_group_name_H-M   'P 1'
#
loop_
_entity.id
_entity.type
_entity.pdbx_description
1 polymer ?
#
loop_
_entity_poly.entity_id
_entity_poly.type
_entity_poly.pdbx_seq_one_letter_code
_entity_poly.pdbx_strand_id
1 'polypeptide(L)'
;MWVGVAGDLEPMRELHKALRRELKRARFPYDERPWKPHLTLARPGDRIPRADVDADRAALDAYVGPRWAAREVLLMRSNLGPEPTYERLAGWLL
;
A
#
# COMPACT_ATOMS: atom_id res chain seq x y z
N MET A 1 -8.35 -7.49 3.03
CA MET A 1 -7.74 -8.40 2.05
C MET A 1 -6.78 -7.62 1.18
N TRP A 2 -5.61 -8.18 0.88
CA TRP A 2 -4.58 -7.55 0.06
C TRP A 2 -3.81 -8.63 -0.72
N VAL A 3 -3.13 -8.21 -1.79
CA VAL A 3 -2.18 -9.03 -2.54
C VAL A 3 -0.77 -8.44 -2.38
N GLY A 4 0.23 -9.29 -2.21
CA GLY A 4 1.62 -8.85 -2.11
C GLY A 4 2.11 -8.30 -3.45
N VAL A 5 3.01 -7.31 -3.41
CA VAL A 5 3.75 -6.90 -4.61
C VAL A 5 5.07 -7.67 -4.64
N ALA A 6 5.44 -8.19 -5.80
CA ALA A 6 6.69 -8.91 -6.05
C ALA A 6 7.45 -8.29 -7.23
N GLY A 7 8.69 -8.72 -7.45
CA GLY A 7 9.56 -8.20 -8.51
C GLY A 7 10.77 -7.47 -7.93
N ASP A 8 11.26 -6.47 -8.64
CA ASP A 8 12.37 -5.63 -8.18
C ASP A 8 11.88 -4.59 -7.14
N LEU A 9 12.10 -4.91 -5.87
CA LEU A 9 11.60 -4.12 -4.73
C LEU A 9 12.70 -3.42 -3.95
N GLU A 10 13.97 -3.64 -4.29
CA GLU A 10 15.07 -3.05 -3.54
C GLU A 10 15.10 -1.52 -3.65
N PRO A 11 14.86 -0.89 -4.83
CA PRO A 11 14.74 0.56 -4.92
C PRO A 11 13.62 1.13 -4.02
N MET A 12 12.47 0.45 -3.94
CA MET A 12 11.37 0.86 -3.06
C MET A 12 11.71 0.68 -1.58
N ARG A 13 12.49 -0.36 -1.24
CA ARG A 13 12.97 -0.59 0.13
C ARG A 13 13.90 0.53 0.58
N GLU A 14 14.82 0.94 -0.28
CA GLU A 14 15.74 2.05 0.00
C GLU A 14 15.00 3.38 0.11
N LEU A 15 14.02 3.64 -0.77
CA LEU A 15 13.14 4.80 -0.65
C LEU A 15 12.39 4.81 0.69
N HIS A 16 11.81 3.66 1.10
CA HIS A 16 11.13 3.54 2.39
C HIS A 16 12.05 3.85 3.58
N LYS A 17 13.28 3.32 3.58
CA LYS A 17 14.29 3.59 4.63
C LYS A 17 14.67 5.07 4.66
N ALA A 18 14.90 5.68 3.49
CA ALA A 18 15.24 7.09 3.37
C ALA A 18 14.12 8.00 3.90
N LEU A 19 12.87 7.73 3.51
CA LEU A 19 11.71 8.48 4.01
C LEU A 19 11.58 8.39 5.53
N ARG A 20 11.69 7.18 6.12
CA ARG A 20 11.64 7.02 7.58
C ARG A 20 12.72 7.81 8.30
N ARG A 21 13.94 7.82 7.75
CA ARG A 21 15.06 8.60 8.31
C ARG A 21 14.75 10.10 8.30
N GLU A 22 14.28 10.65 7.19
CA GLU A 22 13.98 12.09 7.10
C GLU A 22 12.75 12.47 7.93
N LEU A 23 11.68 11.67 7.94
CA LEU A 23 10.51 11.90 8.79
C LEU A 23 10.89 11.91 10.28
N LYS A 24 11.74 10.95 10.70
CA LYS A 24 12.29 10.93 12.07
C LYS A 24 13.10 12.18 12.39
N ARG A 25 13.99 12.62 11.50
CA ARG A 25 14.79 13.85 11.67
C ARG A 25 13.92 15.09 11.79
N ALA A 26 12.85 15.17 10.99
CA ALA A 26 11.88 16.25 11.01
C ALA A 26 10.89 16.17 12.20
N ARG A 27 10.99 15.14 13.06
CA ARG A 27 10.03 14.86 14.15
C ARG A 27 8.59 14.71 13.66
N PHE A 28 8.43 14.24 12.43
CA PHE A 28 7.13 13.99 11.83
C PHE A 28 6.66 12.58 12.24
N PRO A 29 5.41 12.37 12.67
CA PRO A 29 4.90 11.04 13.00
C PRO A 29 4.76 10.19 11.73
N TYR A 30 5.10 8.90 11.83
CA TYR A 30 4.96 7.94 10.74
C TYR A 30 4.70 6.53 11.29
N ASP A 31 4.19 5.63 10.44
CA ASP A 31 3.96 4.23 10.83
C ASP A 31 5.28 3.48 11.00
N GLU A 32 5.52 2.94 12.19
CA GLU A 32 6.74 2.22 12.50
C GLU A 32 6.72 0.75 12.07
N ARG A 33 5.57 0.22 11.66
CA ARG A 33 5.41 -1.18 11.26
C ARG A 33 6.41 -1.56 10.16
N PRO A 34 6.83 -2.84 10.12
CA PRO A 34 7.65 -3.34 9.03
C PRO A 34 6.99 -3.10 7.68
N TRP A 35 7.78 -2.65 6.71
CA TRP A 35 7.31 -2.45 5.35
C TRP A 35 6.91 -3.77 4.70
N LYS A 36 5.64 -3.87 4.31
CA LYS A 36 5.08 -5.00 3.55
C LYS A 36 4.43 -4.41 2.30
N PRO A 37 5.08 -4.44 1.12
CA PRO A 37 4.50 -3.88 -0.09
C PRO A 37 3.31 -4.72 -0.54
N HIS A 38 2.15 -4.06 -0.66
CA HIS A 38 0.89 -4.74 -0.97
C HIS A 38 -0.06 -3.77 -1.68
N LEU A 39 -0.99 -4.34 -2.44
CA LEU A 39 -2.17 -3.63 -2.94
C LEU A 39 -3.37 -4.07 -2.10
N THR A 40 -4.01 -3.12 -1.42
CA THR A 40 -5.27 -3.39 -0.71
C THR A 40 -6.37 -3.62 -1.74
N LEU A 41 -7.00 -4.79 -1.72
CA LEU A 41 -8.11 -5.14 -2.62
C LEU A 41 -9.46 -4.80 -2.00
N ALA A 42 -9.62 -5.09 -0.70
CA ALA A 42 -10.87 -4.89 0.00
C ALA A 42 -10.67 -4.71 1.51
N ARG A 43 -11.60 -3.99 2.14
CA ARG A 43 -11.73 -3.85 3.59
C ARG A 43 -13.12 -4.36 4.02
N PRO A 44 -13.31 -5.69 4.12
CA PRO A 44 -14.62 -6.29 4.36
C PRO A 44 -15.28 -5.77 5.66
N GLY A 45 -14.50 -5.58 6.72
CA GLY A 45 -15.02 -5.23 8.05
C GLY A 45 -15.95 -6.33 8.57
N ASP A 46 -16.82 -5.98 9.52
CA ASP A 46 -17.78 -6.95 10.13
C ASP A 46 -19.03 -7.17 9.28
N ARG A 47 -19.12 -6.51 8.11
CA ARG A 47 -20.28 -6.58 7.20
C ARG A 47 -20.29 -7.83 6.33
N ILE A 48 -19.16 -8.53 6.22
CA ILE A 48 -18.98 -9.70 5.36
C ILE A 48 -18.63 -10.90 6.25
N PRO A 49 -19.36 -12.03 6.13
CA PRO A 49 -19.01 -13.25 6.85
C PRO A 49 -17.57 -13.68 6.61
N ARG A 50 -16.90 -14.12 7.68
CA ARG A 50 -15.50 -14.55 7.58
C ARG A 50 -15.29 -15.70 6.58
N ALA A 51 -16.26 -16.61 6.48
CA ALA A 51 -16.23 -17.73 5.55
C ALA A 51 -16.14 -17.27 4.09
N ASP A 52 -16.84 -16.21 3.71
CA ASP A 52 -16.82 -15.68 2.34
C ASP A 52 -15.46 -15.04 2.04
N VAL A 53 -14.89 -14.28 2.98
CA VAL A 53 -13.54 -13.72 2.85
C VAL A 53 -12.48 -14.83 2.74
N ASP A 54 -12.63 -15.92 3.49
CA ASP A 54 -11.70 -17.05 3.43
C ASP A 54 -11.86 -17.83 2.10
N ALA A 55 -13.07 -17.94 1.56
CA ALA A 55 -13.34 -18.53 0.25
C ALA A 55 -12.72 -17.71 -0.89
N ASP A 56 -12.88 -16.38 -0.87
CA ASP A 56 -12.24 -15.46 -1.83
C ASP A 56 -10.72 -15.59 -1.77
N ARG A 57 -10.15 -15.64 -0.56
CA ARG A 57 -8.70 -15.83 -0.37
C ARG A 57 -8.24 -17.16 -0.97
N ALA A 58 -8.97 -18.25 -0.76
CA ALA A 58 -8.62 -19.55 -1.30
C ALA A 58 -8.71 -19.57 -2.84
N ALA A 59 -9.74 -18.96 -3.42
CA ALA A 59 -9.91 -18.85 -4.86
C ALA A 59 -8.80 -18.03 -5.53
N LEU A 60 -8.24 -17.05 -4.82
CA LEU A 60 -7.20 -16.14 -5.32
C LEU A 60 -5.78 -16.53 -4.90
N ASP A 61 -5.57 -17.64 -4.20
CA ASP A 61 -4.27 -17.99 -3.61
C ASP A 61 -3.14 -18.12 -4.65
N ALA A 62 -3.46 -18.68 -5.82
CA ALA A 62 -2.53 -18.84 -6.95
C ALA A 62 -2.53 -17.65 -7.92
N TYR A 63 -3.27 -16.57 -7.62
CA TYR A 63 -3.36 -15.43 -8.53
C TYR A 63 -2.01 -14.70 -8.64
N VAL A 64 -1.53 -14.55 -9.88
CA VAL A 64 -0.38 -13.72 -10.21
C VAL A 64 -0.84 -12.61 -11.17
N GLY A 65 -0.74 -11.37 -10.71
CA GLY A 65 -1.11 -10.20 -11.49
C GLY A 65 -0.12 -9.88 -12.62
N PRO A 66 -0.49 -8.96 -13.54
CA PRO A 66 0.39 -8.54 -14.61
C PRO A 66 1.64 -7.83 -14.06
N ARG A 67 2.74 -7.90 -14.82
CA ARG A 67 3.94 -7.10 -14.56
C ARG A 67 3.72 -5.67 -15.02
N TRP A 68 4.23 -4.72 -14.24
CA TRP A 68 4.17 -3.30 -14.53
C TRP A 68 5.47 -2.63 -14.06
N ALA A 69 5.80 -1.49 -14.67
CA ALA A 69 6.91 -0.65 -14.25
C ALA A 69 6.36 0.51 -13.41
N ALA A 70 6.92 0.74 -12.24
CA ALA A 70 6.65 1.95 -11.46
C ALA A 70 7.16 3.17 -12.23
N ARG A 71 6.30 4.18 -12.41
CA ARG A 71 6.61 5.36 -13.25
C ARG A 71 6.80 6.63 -12.44
N GLU A 72 6.14 6.73 -11.30
CA GLU A 72 6.20 7.90 -10.45
C GLU A 72 5.98 7.52 -8.99
N VAL A 73 6.47 8.38 -8.10
CA VAL A 73 6.15 8.40 -6.68
C VAL A 73 5.27 9.62 -6.44
N LEU A 74 4.19 9.45 -5.69
CA LEU A 74 3.23 10.51 -5.39
C LEU A 74 3.19 10.80 -3.90
N LEU A 75 3.14 12.07 -3.55
CA LEU A 75 2.71 12.51 -2.22
C LEU A 75 1.19 12.71 -2.26
N MET A 76 0.49 11.92 -1.46
CA MET A 76 -0.98 11.91 -1.42
C MET A 76 -1.48 12.43 -0.08
N ARG A 77 -2.57 13.20 -0.10
CA ARG A 77 -3.37 13.55 1.09
C ARG A 77 -4.63 12.68 1.09
N SER A 78 -4.91 12.07 2.24
CA SER A 78 -6.19 11.40 2.48
C SER A 78 -7.13 12.37 3.20
N ASN A 79 -8.31 12.62 2.65
CA ASN A 79 -9.38 13.34 3.35
C ASN A 79 -10.34 12.29 3.89
N LEU A 80 -10.31 12.10 5.21
CA LEU A 80 -11.10 11.06 5.88
C LEU A 80 -12.52 11.57 6.16
N GLY A 81 -13.49 10.69 6.02
CA GLY A 81 -14.90 10.96 6.23
C GLY A 81 -15.73 9.71 5.89
N PRO A 82 -17.07 9.84 5.86
CA PRO A 82 -17.96 8.76 5.40
C PRO A 82 -17.59 8.26 3.99
N GLU A 83 -17.12 9.19 3.14
CA GLU A 83 -16.59 8.92 1.81
C GLU A 83 -15.14 9.44 1.71
N PRO A 84 -14.13 8.58 1.94
CA PRO A 84 -12.73 8.99 1.87
C PRO A 84 -12.32 9.40 0.46
N THR A 85 -11.61 10.53 0.33
CA THR A 85 -11.01 10.96 -0.94
C THR A 85 -9.49 11.07 -0.84
N TYR A 86 -8.82 11.01 -1.99
CA TYR A 86 -7.37 11.12 -2.09
C TYR A 86 -6.99 12.23 -3.07
N GLU A 87 -6.10 13.12 -2.62
CA GLU A 87 -5.62 14.26 -3.40
C GLU A 87 -4.11 14.11 -3.66
N ARG A 88 -3.69 14.31 -4.91
CA ARG A 88 -2.26 14.37 -5.28
C ARG A 88 -1.71 15.75 -4.92
N LEU A 89 -0.74 15.79 -4.01
CA LEU A 89 -0.05 17.03 -3.62
C LEU A 89 1.20 17.30 -4.48
N ALA A 90 1.94 16.24 -4.80
CA ALA A 90 3.17 16.31 -5.61
C ALA A 90 3.47 14.95 -6.25
N GLY A 91 4.34 14.92 -7.25
CA GLY A 91 4.86 13.68 -7.81
C GLY A 91 6.22 13.82 -8.47
N TRP A 92 6.95 12.72 -8.51
CA TRP A 92 8.30 12.61 -9.04
C TRP A 92 8.38 11.40 -9.96
N LEU A 93 8.87 11.59 -11.18
CA LEU A 93 9.12 10.48 -12.12
C LEU A 93 10.27 9.60 -11.63
N LEU A 94 10.20 8.31 -11.94
CA LEU A 94 11.22 7.30 -11.65
C LEU A 94 12.09 7.00 -12.86
#